data_AF-A0A9X6ABV3-F1
#
_entry.id   AF-A0A9X6ABV3-F1
#
_cell.length_a   1.000
_cell.length_b   1.000
_cell.length_c   1.000
_cell.angle_alpha   90.00
_cell.angle_beta   90.00
_cell.angle_gamma   90.00
#
_symmetry.space_group_name_H-M   'P 1'
#
loop_
_entity.id
_entity.type
_entity.pdbx_description
1 polymer ?
#
loop_
_entity_poly.entity_id
_entity_poly.type
_entity_poly.pdbx_seq_one_letter_code
_entity_poly.pdbx_strand_id
1 'polypeptide(L)'
;MRVSDDPTIGFLKSDVARFCAGLDELAPAIRLRLLVQLRAALDEVTDVALDEGMAAAKAEGWGLRQIGGQVGLSHEKVRYRLAQSADRGEPAGEPS
;
A
#
# COMPACT_ATOMS: atom_id res chain seq x y z
N MET A 1 17.50 6.53 3.26
CA MET A 1 16.66 5.74 2.34
C MET A 1 17.02 6.17 0.94
N ARG A 2 17.75 5.33 0.19
CA ARG A 2 18.02 5.64 -1.23
C ARG A 2 16.66 5.63 -1.93
N VAL A 3 16.31 6.74 -2.57
CA VAL A 3 15.22 6.77 -3.55
C VAL A 3 15.55 5.65 -4.53
N SER A 4 14.65 4.68 -4.70
CA SER A 4 14.86 3.58 -5.62
C SER A 4 15.12 4.16 -7.02
N ASP A 5 16.17 3.68 -7.70
CA ASP A 5 16.44 3.99 -9.11
C ASP A 5 15.51 3.20 -10.06
N ASP A 6 14.47 2.56 -9.51
CA ASP A 6 13.47 1.84 -10.29
C ASP A 6 12.70 2.82 -11.20
N PRO A 7 12.76 2.63 -12.53
CA PRO A 7 12.13 3.55 -13.47
C PRO A 7 10.61 3.60 -13.31
N THR A 8 9.97 2.50 -12.89
CA THR A 8 8.53 2.42 -12.64
C THR A 8 8.12 3.35 -11.49
N ILE A 9 8.89 3.33 -10.41
CA ILE A 9 8.69 4.25 -9.27
C ILE A 9 8.95 5.69 -9.72
N GLY A 10 9.95 5.92 -10.58
CA GLY A 10 10.24 7.22 -11.18
C GLY A 10 9.08 7.80 -11.99
N PHE A 11 8.43 6.98 -12.82
CA PHE A 11 7.25 7.40 -13.60
C PHE A 11 6.08 7.75 -12.69
N LEU A 12 5.72 6.89 -11.73
CA LEU A 12 4.62 7.18 -10.81
C LEU A 12 4.86 8.45 -9.98
N LYS A 13 6.10 8.66 -9.51
CA LYS A 13 6.48 9.89 -8.81
C LYS A 13 6.29 11.13 -9.70
N SER A 14 6.64 11.03 -10.99
CA SER A 14 6.48 12.11 -11.95
C SER A 14 5.01 12.43 -12.22
N ASP A 15 4.16 11.40 -12.30
CA ASP A 15 2.72 11.58 -12.49
C ASP A 15 2.03 12.19 -11.27
N VAL A 16 2.40 11.75 -10.07
CA VAL A 16 1.95 12.37 -8.81
C VAL A 16 2.41 13.82 -8.72
N ALA A 17 3.66 14.12 -9.10
CA ALA A 17 4.16 15.49 -9.13
C ALA A 17 3.37 16.37 -10.12
N ARG A 18 3.05 15.85 -11.32
CA ARG A 18 2.23 16.53 -12.31
C ARG A 18 0.82 16.80 -11.79
N PHE A 19 0.18 15.82 -11.13
CA PHE A 19 -1.12 16.02 -10.49
C PHE A 19 -1.05 17.15 -9.46
N CYS A 20 -0.06 17.12 -8.57
CA CYS A 20 0.10 18.13 -7.52
C CYS A 20 0.34 19.54 -8.07
N ALA A 21 1.14 19.70 -9.13
CA ALA A 21 1.35 20.99 -9.79
C ALA A 21 0.05 21.54 -10.42
N GLY A 22 -0.82 20.65 -10.93
CA GLY A 22 -2.13 21.03 -11.45
C GLY A 22 -3.10 21.57 -10.40
N LEU A 23 -2.78 21.47 -9.10
CA LEU A 23 -3.64 21.97 -8.02
C LEU A 23 -3.36 23.43 -7.64
N ASP A 24 -2.28 24.04 -8.13
CA ASP A 24 -1.81 25.34 -7.64
C ASP A 24 -2.78 26.50 -7.94
N GLU A 25 -3.58 26.40 -9.00
CA GLU A 25 -4.60 27.39 -9.39
C GLU A 25 -5.95 27.21 -8.66
N LEU A 26 -6.09 26.16 -7.85
CA LEU A 26 -7.34 25.85 -7.15
C LEU A 26 -7.43 26.58 -5.80
N ALA A 27 -8.66 26.83 -5.34
CA ALA A 27 -8.90 27.35 -4.01
C ALA A 27 -8.30 26.41 -2.93
N PRO A 28 -7.76 26.95 -1.81
CA PRO A 28 -7.03 26.16 -0.80
C PRO A 28 -7.79 24.94 -0.28
N ALA A 29 -9.10 25.08 -0.02
CA ALA A 29 -9.93 23.98 0.46
C ALA A 29 -10.02 22.82 -0.55
N ILE A 30 -10.09 23.14 -1.84
CA ILE A 30 -10.16 22.14 -2.92
C ILE A 30 -8.82 21.42 -3.04
N ARG A 31 -7.71 22.17 -3.02
CA ARG A 31 -6.34 21.61 -3.04
C ARG A 31 -6.14 20.58 -1.93
N LEU A 32 -6.46 20.94 -0.69
CA LEU A 32 -6.31 20.05 0.46
C LEU A 32 -7.18 18.81 0.34
N ARG A 33 -8.45 18.96 -0.09
CA ARG A 33 -9.35 17.82 -0.29
C ARG A 33 -8.81 16.83 -1.31
N LEU A 34 -8.34 17.33 -2.45
CA LEU A 34 -7.81 16.48 -3.54
C LEU A 34 -6.50 15.80 -3.13
N LEU A 35 -5.61 16.46 -2.39
CA LEU A 35 -4.39 15.84 -1.87
C LEU A 35 -4.70 14.72 -0.87
N VAL A 36 -5.68 14.91 0.01
CA VAL A 36 -6.11 13.86 0.94
C VAL A 36 -6.69 12.67 0.18
N GLN A 37 -7.53 12.91 -0.82
CA GLN A 37 -8.09 11.86 -1.67
C GLN A 37 -7.01 11.10 -2.43
N LEU A 38 -6.01 11.80 -3.00
CA LEU A 38 -4.89 11.16 -3.67
C LEU A 38 -4.09 10.27 -2.70
N ARG A 39 -3.77 10.77 -1.50
CA ARG A 39 -3.04 9.99 -0.49
C ARG A 39 -3.81 8.74 -0.12
N ALA A 40 -5.11 8.87 0.17
CA ALA A 40 -5.95 7.73 0.51
C ALA A 40 -6.01 6.69 -0.62
N ALA A 41 -6.16 7.12 -1.88
CA ALA A 41 -6.20 6.22 -3.02
C ALA A 41 -4.87 5.47 -3.23
N LEU A 42 -3.73 6.16 -3.06
CA LEU A 42 -2.41 5.53 -3.14
C LEU A 42 -2.17 4.56 -1.97
N ASP A 43 -2.55 4.95 -0.76
CA ASP A 43 -2.45 4.09 0.42
C ASP A 43 -3.31 2.83 0.24
N GLU A 44 -4.53 2.95 -0.26
CA GLU A 44 -5.45 1.82 -0.50
C GLU A 44 -4.85 0.78 -1.46
N VAL A 45 -4.41 1.20 -2.65
CA VAL A 45 -3.89 0.26 -3.66
C VAL A 45 -2.57 -0.37 -3.23
N THR A 46 -1.73 0.39 -2.50
CA THR A 46 -0.45 -0.13 -2.03
C THR A 46 -0.57 -1.01 -0.79
N ASP A 47 -1.54 -0.77 0.10
CA ASP A 47 -1.80 -1.63 1.25
C ASP A 47 -2.27 -3.02 0.80
N VAL A 48 -3.14 -3.11 -0.22
CA VAL A 48 -3.57 -4.40 -0.78
C VAL A 48 -2.38 -5.16 -1.37
N ALA A 49 -1.58 -4.50 -2.23
CA ALA A 49 -0.40 -5.13 -2.81
C ALA A 49 0.65 -5.54 -1.76
N LEU A 50 0.77 -4.76 -0.68
CA LEU A 50 1.67 -5.06 0.42
C LEU A 50 1.21 -6.30 1.21
N ASP A 51 -0.09 -6.42 1.46
CA ASP A 51 -0.69 -7.58 2.11
C ASP A 51 -0.49 -8.85 1.28
N GLU A 52 -0.72 -8.79 -0.03
CA GLU A 52 -0.45 -9.89 -0.96
C GLU A 52 1.04 -10.28 -0.97
N GLY A 53 1.95 -9.31 -1.03
CA GLY A 53 3.39 -9.54 -0.98
C GLY A 53 3.84 -10.19 0.34
N MET A 54 3.27 -9.78 1.47
CA MET A 54 3.53 -10.42 2.76
C MET A 54 3.01 -11.86 2.80
N ALA A 55 1.83 -12.13 2.22
CA ALA A 55 1.26 -13.48 2.15
C ALA A 55 2.12 -14.40 1.27
N ALA A 56 2.59 -13.92 0.11
CA ALA A 56 3.49 -14.65 -0.77
C ALA A 56 4.83 -14.97 -0.07
N ALA A 57 5.46 -13.98 0.58
CA ALA A 57 6.68 -14.21 1.36
C ALA A 57 6.45 -15.25 2.48
N LYS A 58 5.28 -15.21 3.13
CA LYS A 58 4.92 -16.21 4.14
C LYS A 58 4.77 -17.61 3.55
N ALA A 59 4.17 -17.74 2.36
CA ALA A 59 4.03 -18.99 1.64
C ALA A 59 5.38 -19.58 1.19
N GLU A 60 6.37 -18.72 0.88
CA GLU A 60 7.76 -19.11 0.65
C GLU A 60 8.53 -19.51 1.92
N GLY A 61 7.88 -19.49 3.08
CA GLY A 61 8.45 -19.93 4.35
C GLY A 61 9.18 -18.84 5.14
N TRP A 62 9.05 -17.56 4.74
CA TRP A 62 9.72 -16.47 5.46
C TRP A 62 9.17 -16.31 6.88
N GLY A 63 10.05 -15.96 7.82
CA GLY A 63 9.67 -15.63 9.20
C GLY A 63 9.03 -14.24 9.31
N LEU A 64 8.09 -14.04 10.25
CA LEU A 64 7.37 -12.76 10.42
C LEU A 64 8.29 -11.56 10.70
N ARG A 65 9.40 -11.78 11.42
CA ARG A 65 10.40 -10.73 11.68
C ARG A 65 11.17 -10.35 10.41
N GLN A 66 11.46 -11.32 9.55
CA GLN A 66 12.13 -11.08 8.27
C GLN A 66 11.22 -10.27 7.34
N ILE A 67 9.96 -10.67 7.22
CA ILE A 67 8.95 -9.92 6.46
C ILE A 67 8.84 -8.49 6.99
N GLY A 68 8.63 -8.33 8.31
CA GLY A 68 8.53 -7.02 8.95
C GLY A 68 9.75 -6.13 8.71
N GLY A 69 10.95 -6.72 8.71
CA GLY A 69 12.19 -6.02 8.36
C GLY A 69 12.21 -5.47 6.93
N GLN A 70 11.64 -6.17 5.95
CA GLN A 70 11.57 -5.70 4.55
C GLN A 70 10.53 -4.60 4.35
N VAL A 71 9.37 -4.73 5.00
CA VAL A 71 8.22 -3.82 4.79
C VAL A 71 8.16 -2.67 5.81
N GLY A 72 9.13 -2.59 6.74
CA GLY A 72 9.18 -1.55 7.77
C GLY A 72 8.09 -1.67 8.83
N LEU A 73 7.56 -2.87 9.06
CA LEU A 73 6.52 -3.15 10.06
C LEU A 73 7.05 -4.00 11.21
N SER A 74 6.46 -3.87 12.39
CA SER A 74 6.71 -4.83 13.47
C SER A 74 6.15 -6.21 13.09
N HIS A 75 6.80 -7.28 13.57
CA HIS A 75 6.32 -8.66 13.34
C HIS A 75 4.86 -8.89 13.81
N GLU A 76 4.43 -8.16 14.84
CA GLU A 76 3.07 -8.21 15.37
C GLU A 76 2.08 -7.56 14.41
N LYS A 77 2.45 -6.43 13.80
CA LYS A 77 1.64 -5.78 12.77
C LYS A 77 1.55 -6.64 11.51
N VAL A 78 2.64 -7.29 11.10
CA VAL A 78 2.64 -8.26 9.99
C VAL A 78 1.68 -9.41 10.28
N ARG A 79 1.74 -10.00 11.50
CA ARG A 79 0.84 -11.07 11.92
C ARG A 79 -0.62 -10.65 11.83
N TYR A 80 -0.95 -9.46 12.33
CA TYR A 80 -2.31 -8.93 12.30
C TYR A 80 -2.81 -8.68 10.86
N ARG A 81 -1.97 -8.12 9.98
CA ARG A 81 -2.33 -7.91 8.57
C ARG A 81 -2.59 -9.22 7.85
N LEU A 82 -1.69 -10.21 7.97
CA LEU A 82 -1.88 -11.53 7.39
C LEU A 82 -3.17 -12.24 7.85
N ALA A 83 -3.53 -12.11 9.13
CA ALA A 83 -4.78 -12.66 9.65
C ALA A 83 -6.01 -11.99 8.98
N GLN A 84 -6.03 -10.66 8.91
CA GLN A 84 -7.13 -9.94 8.26
C GLN A 84 -7.23 -10.21 6.75
N SER A 85 -6.11 -10.46 6.07
CA SER A 85 -6.12 -10.80 4.64
C SER A 85 -6.67 -12.21 4.41
N ALA A 86 -6.40 -13.15 5.32
CA ALA A 86 -6.97 -14.50 5.28
C ALA A 86 -8.51 -14.47 5.45
N ASP A 87 -9.01 -13.69 6.42
CA ASP A 87 -10.44 -13.52 6.66
C ASP A 87 -11.17 -12.86 5.46
N ARG A 88 -10.47 -12.04 4.67
CA ARG A 88 -11.02 -11.37 3.48
C ARG A 88 -11.06 -12.29 2.26
N GLY A 89 -10.29 -13.37 2.28
CA GLY A 89 -10.15 -14.34 1.18
C GLY A 89 -11.06 -15.57 1.30
N GLU A 90 -11.76 -15.77 2.43
CA GLU A 90 -12.78 -16.82 2.55
C GLU A 90 -14.05 -16.39 1.78
N PRO A 91 -14.43 -17.08 0.68
CA PRO A 91 -15.75 -16.90 0.11
C PRO A 91 -16.78 -17.40 1.13
N ALA A 92 -17.79 -16.58 1.42
CA ALA A 92 -18.93 -16.99 2.21
C ALA A 92 -19.49 -18.30 1.64
N GLY A 93 -19.30 -19.41 2.38
CA GLY A 93 -19.75 -20.73 1.96
C GLY A 93 -21.23 -20.70 1.63
N GLU A 94 -21.58 -21.21 0.45
CA GLU A 94 -22.96 -21.37 0.03
C GLU A 94 -23.70 -22.26 1.04
N PRO A 95 -24.84 -21.82 1.60
CA PRO A 95 -25.69 -22.70 2.39
C PRO A 95 -26.28 -23.76 1.47
N SER A 96 -26.05 -25.04 1.80
CA SER A 96 -26.74 -26.19 1.21
C SER A 96 -28.22 -26.23 1.57
#